data_AF-A0A9X2KDK2-F1
#
_entry.id   AF-A0A9X2KDK2-F1
#
_cell.length_a   1.000
_cell.length_b   1.000
_cell.length_c   1.000
_cell.angle_alpha   90.00
_cell.angle_beta   90.00
_cell.angle_gamma   90.00
#
_symmetry.space_group_name_H-M   'P 1'
#
loop_
_entity.id
_entity.type
_entity.pdbx_description
1 polymer ?
#
loop_
_entity_poly.entity_id
_entity_poly.type
_entity_poly.pdbx_seq_one_letter_code
_entity_poly.pdbx_strand_id
1 'polypeptide(L)'
;MSDTPTMPDASGTPAGWYADGSGAIRWWDGAQWTAHVQAADSVAPIAASDARSRADAAGQAAPATTPAAAPGRSNKGLLIGGIVVGSVLVLGAIVGVLVLAIGLISASLQSNTLAGSTTGPATALPEISDAPPAEGDEGLFDGDVLVERDEFLLAQLQPTDGSPLTAQTPEQQAFIDEASASVEANGGEWSPELETYSLALTMDACETSILNGHDIDEQTVLAHVSSSPLVDALLVGVPAEQVDPLTTNLVSISVLGVSYICPADYDQWATATATIGDDWN
;
A
#
# COMPACT_ATOMS: atom_id res chain seq x y z
N MET A 1 -44.48 6.47 4.73
CA MET A 1 -43.50 6.37 5.81
C MET A 1 -42.20 6.01 5.13
N SER A 2 -41.38 7.01 4.85
CA SER A 2 -40.09 6.81 4.18
C SER A 2 -39.07 6.47 5.27
N ASP A 3 -38.46 5.29 5.16
CA ASP A 3 -37.31 4.91 5.98
C ASP A 3 -36.10 5.72 5.53
N THR A 4 -35.76 6.75 6.29
CA THR A 4 -34.45 7.40 6.20
C THR A 4 -33.42 6.42 6.77
N PRO A 5 -32.35 6.05 6.04
CA PRO A 5 -31.27 5.24 6.61
C PRO A 5 -30.69 5.97 7.83
N THR A 6 -30.78 5.31 8.99
CA THR A 6 -30.29 5.80 10.27
C THR A 6 -28.78 6.05 10.19
N MET A 7 -28.37 7.30 10.41
CA MET A 7 -26.96 7.65 10.61
C MET A 7 -26.41 6.94 11.86
N PRO A 8 -25.15 6.47 11.85
CA PRO A 8 -24.50 6.07 13.08
C PRO A 8 -24.32 7.30 13.99
N ASP A 9 -24.75 7.21 15.25
CA ASP A 9 -24.46 8.21 16.26
C ASP A 9 -22.93 8.34 16.45
N ALA A 10 -22.45 9.58 16.56
CA ALA A 10 -21.03 9.97 16.51
C ALA A 10 -20.16 9.52 17.72
N SER A 11 -20.58 8.53 18.49
CA SER A 11 -19.81 8.01 19.63
C SER A 11 -19.49 6.53 19.43
N GLY A 12 -18.29 6.25 18.90
CA GLY A 12 -17.73 4.90 18.82
C GLY A 12 -17.49 4.36 17.40
N THR A 13 -17.75 5.14 16.36
CA THR A 13 -17.42 4.78 14.97
C THR A 13 -15.97 5.16 14.69
N PRO A 14 -15.06 4.20 14.43
CA PRO A 14 -13.67 4.50 14.06
C PRO A 14 -13.60 5.34 12.79
N ALA A 15 -12.48 6.04 12.57
CA ALA A 15 -12.22 6.67 11.28
C ALA A 15 -12.15 5.60 10.18
N GLY A 16 -12.68 5.88 9.00
CA GLY A 16 -12.81 4.86 7.95
C GLY A 16 -13.63 5.32 6.73
N TRP A 17 -13.60 4.51 5.67
CA TRP A 17 -14.49 4.66 4.52
C TRP A 17 -15.84 4.02 4.80
N TYR A 18 -16.92 4.79 4.64
CA TYR A 18 -18.29 4.32 4.90
C TYR A 18 -19.21 4.74 3.76
N ALA A 19 -20.25 3.95 3.49
CA ALA A 19 -21.27 4.31 2.51
C ALA A 19 -21.98 5.61 2.93
N ASP A 20 -22.01 6.60 2.04
CA ASP A 20 -22.51 7.95 2.36
C ASP A 20 -24.01 8.13 2.04
N GLY A 21 -24.67 7.06 1.62
CA GLY A 21 -26.08 7.04 1.25
C GLY A 21 -26.40 7.58 -0.15
N SER A 22 -25.42 8.16 -0.87
CA SER A 22 -25.58 8.62 -2.27
C SER A 22 -25.24 7.55 -3.31
N GLY A 23 -24.79 6.37 -2.87
CA GLY A 23 -24.20 5.34 -3.73
C GLY A 23 -22.69 5.50 -3.89
N ALA A 24 -22.07 6.36 -3.11
CA ALA A 24 -20.62 6.53 -2.98
C ALA A 24 -20.15 6.07 -1.58
N ILE A 25 -18.85 5.85 -1.43
CA ILE A 25 -18.21 5.72 -0.12
C ILE A 25 -17.48 7.03 0.21
N ARG A 26 -17.60 7.50 1.45
CA ARG A 26 -17.04 8.76 1.93
C ARG A 26 -16.18 8.50 3.17
N TRP A 27 -15.17 9.32 3.37
CA TRP A 27 -14.29 9.21 4.53
C TRP A 27 -14.91 9.86 5.77
N TRP A 28 -14.97 9.10 6.87
CA TRP A 28 -15.32 9.55 8.22
C TRP A 28 -14.05 9.69 9.05
N ASP A 29 -13.85 10.85 9.70
CA ASP A 29 -12.64 11.13 10.48
C ASP A 29 -12.73 10.71 11.96
N GLY A 30 -13.82 10.05 12.37
CA GLY A 30 -14.11 9.72 13.77
C GLY A 30 -15.11 10.67 14.44
N ALA A 31 -15.33 11.86 13.89
CA ALA A 31 -16.24 12.88 14.42
C ALA A 31 -17.23 13.45 13.38
N GLN A 32 -16.84 13.53 12.11
CA GLN A 32 -17.63 14.04 11.00
C GLN A 32 -17.23 13.40 9.66
N TRP A 33 -18.13 13.54 8.68
CA TRP A 33 -17.82 13.21 7.30
C TRP A 33 -16.91 14.27 6.69
N THR A 34 -15.90 13.83 5.96
CA THR A 34 -14.98 14.72 5.26
C THR A 34 -15.40 14.93 3.79
N ALA A 35 -14.62 15.72 3.07
CA ALA A 35 -14.85 15.98 1.65
C ALA A 35 -14.47 14.80 0.73
N HIS A 36 -13.75 13.79 1.24
CA HIS A 36 -13.26 12.68 0.42
C HIS A 36 -14.36 11.68 0.09
N VAL A 37 -14.61 11.46 -1.20
CA VAL A 37 -15.67 10.60 -1.73
C VAL A 37 -15.10 9.75 -2.86
N GLN A 38 -15.42 8.47 -2.89
CA GLN A 38 -15.12 7.56 -4.01
C GLN A 38 -16.42 6.98 -4.56
N ALA A 39 -16.46 6.74 -5.88
CA ALA A 39 -17.57 6.04 -6.49
C ALA A 39 -17.61 4.58 -5.99
N ALA A 40 -18.76 4.11 -5.53
CA ALA A 40 -18.88 2.70 -5.18
C ALA A 40 -18.99 1.87 -6.47
N ASP A 41 -17.87 1.39 -6.98
CA ASP A 41 -17.93 0.33 -7.98
C ASP A 41 -18.58 -0.92 -7.37
N SER A 42 -19.37 -1.59 -8.19
CA SER A 42 -20.52 -2.41 -7.79
C SER A 42 -20.16 -3.62 -6.91
N VAL A 43 -20.13 -3.45 -5.59
CA VAL A 43 -20.24 -4.57 -4.64
C VAL A 43 -21.71 -4.96 -4.53
N ALA A 44 -22.03 -6.18 -5.00
CA ALA A 44 -23.35 -6.78 -4.83
C ALA A 44 -23.77 -6.80 -3.34
N PRO A 45 -25.06 -6.57 -3.00
CA PRO A 45 -25.46 -6.33 -1.63
C PRO A 45 -25.27 -7.57 -0.75
N ILE A 46 -24.51 -7.42 0.33
CA ILE A 46 -24.48 -8.38 1.44
C ILE A 46 -25.80 -8.19 2.19
N ALA A 47 -26.78 -9.03 1.90
CA ALA A 47 -28.02 -9.07 2.66
C ALA A 47 -27.68 -9.36 4.13
N ALA A 48 -27.99 -8.41 5.00
CA ALA A 48 -28.05 -8.62 6.43
C ALA A 48 -29.03 -9.79 6.71
N SER A 49 -28.48 -10.96 7.06
CA SER A 49 -29.24 -12.09 7.57
C SER A 49 -28.61 -12.56 8.87
N ASP A 50 -29.33 -12.24 9.95
CA ASP A 50 -29.41 -12.93 11.23
C ASP A 50 -28.30 -12.80 12.26
N ALA A 51 -28.21 -11.58 12.82
CA ALA A 51 -27.94 -11.35 14.23
C ALA A 51 -29.11 -11.76 15.17
N ARG A 52 -29.84 -12.85 14.88
CA ARG A 52 -30.94 -13.36 15.72
C ARG A 52 -30.76 -14.76 16.32
N SER A 53 -29.62 -15.43 16.13
CA SER A 53 -29.45 -16.81 16.64
C SER A 53 -28.53 -16.95 17.86
N ARG A 54 -28.12 -15.86 18.52
CA ARG A 54 -27.28 -15.94 19.74
C ARG A 54 -28.06 -15.94 21.07
N ALA A 55 -29.39 -16.13 21.03
CA ALA A 55 -30.24 -16.15 22.23
C ALA A 55 -30.71 -17.55 22.68
N ASP A 56 -30.53 -18.62 21.88
CA ASP A 56 -31.01 -19.97 22.23
C ASP A 56 -29.92 -21.03 22.01
N ALA A 57 -28.95 -21.10 22.92
CA ALA A 57 -28.02 -22.24 23.00
C ALA A 57 -27.50 -22.46 24.43
N ALA A 58 -28.42 -22.54 25.39
CA ALA A 58 -28.16 -23.15 26.69
C ALA A 58 -29.21 -24.25 26.93
N GLY A 59 -28.78 -25.50 26.76
CA GLY A 59 -29.51 -26.70 27.17
C GLY A 59 -30.40 -27.33 26.09
N GLN A 60 -29.97 -28.44 25.49
CA GLN A 60 -30.43 -29.78 25.88
C GLN A 60 -29.77 -30.87 25.01
N ALA A 61 -29.59 -32.04 25.61
CA ALA A 61 -28.80 -33.18 25.16
C ALA A 61 -29.34 -33.97 23.94
N ALA A 62 -28.45 -34.77 23.36
CA ALA A 62 -28.70 -35.81 22.34
C ALA A 62 -29.71 -36.89 22.79
N PRO A 63 -30.29 -37.68 21.86
CA PRO A 63 -29.62 -38.92 21.43
C PRO A 63 -29.77 -39.30 19.95
N ALA A 64 -29.07 -40.39 19.59
CA ALA A 64 -28.77 -40.95 18.28
C ALA A 64 -29.95 -41.52 17.45
N THR A 65 -29.75 -41.64 16.12
CA THR A 65 -30.03 -42.84 15.29
C THR A 65 -29.62 -42.63 13.81
N THR A 66 -29.01 -43.66 13.22
CA THR A 66 -28.82 -43.94 11.76
C THR A 66 -29.26 -45.41 11.56
N PRO A 67 -29.45 -46.02 10.36
CA PRO A 67 -29.30 -45.55 8.97
C PRO A 67 -30.38 -46.05 7.95
N ALA A 68 -30.36 -45.57 6.69
CA ALA A 68 -30.79 -46.34 5.49
C ALA A 68 -30.41 -45.64 4.17
N ALA A 69 -30.08 -46.43 3.14
CA ALA A 69 -29.38 -46.04 1.91
C ALA A 69 -30.25 -46.08 0.61
N ALA A 70 -29.94 -45.16 -0.31
CA ALA A 70 -29.77 -45.25 -1.79
C ALA A 70 -30.96 -45.64 -2.74
N PRO A 71 -30.88 -45.49 -4.10
CA PRO A 71 -29.77 -45.06 -4.96
C PRO A 71 -30.07 -44.09 -6.16
N GLY A 72 -28.99 -43.54 -6.75
CA GLY A 72 -28.72 -43.65 -8.21
C GLY A 72 -29.05 -42.50 -9.16
N ARG A 73 -28.00 -41.82 -9.68
CA ARG A 73 -27.72 -41.70 -11.13
C ARG A 73 -26.28 -41.20 -11.39
N SER A 74 -25.57 -41.95 -12.21
CA SER A 74 -24.25 -41.67 -12.82
C SER A 74 -24.29 -40.40 -13.70
N ASN A 75 -23.19 -39.68 -13.94
CA ASN A 75 -22.25 -39.94 -15.04
C ASN A 75 -20.97 -39.06 -14.89
N LYS A 76 -19.80 -39.67 -15.12
CA LYS A 76 -18.58 -39.18 -15.82
C LYS A 76 -18.47 -37.64 -15.96
N GLY A 77 -17.52 -36.92 -15.38
CA GLY A 77 -16.09 -37.21 -15.23
C GLY A 77 -15.30 -36.11 -15.94
N LEU A 78 -14.18 -35.69 -15.32
CA LEU A 78 -13.04 -34.97 -15.89
C LEU A 78 -12.92 -33.45 -15.63
N LEU A 79 -12.17 -33.14 -14.56
CA LEU A 79 -11.13 -32.10 -14.45
C LEU A 79 -11.52 -30.61 -14.60
N ILE A 80 -12.08 -30.02 -13.54
CA ILE A 80 -11.89 -28.59 -13.22
C ILE A 80 -11.78 -28.46 -11.70
N GLY A 81 -10.61 -28.80 -11.14
CA GLY A 81 -10.41 -28.78 -9.69
C GLY A 81 -8.95 -28.82 -9.25
N GLY A 82 -8.02 -28.44 -10.13
CA GLY A 82 -6.58 -28.52 -9.87
C GLY A 82 -5.81 -27.21 -10.05
N ILE A 83 -6.41 -26.16 -10.62
CA ILE A 83 -5.66 -24.93 -10.93
C ILE A 83 -5.64 -23.98 -9.73
N VAL A 84 -6.75 -23.78 -9.04
CA VAL A 84 -6.81 -22.81 -7.91
C VAL A 84 -6.05 -23.31 -6.68
N VAL A 85 -6.11 -24.61 -6.36
CA VAL A 85 -5.37 -25.19 -5.22
C VAL A 85 -3.88 -25.28 -5.49
N GLY A 86 -3.48 -25.49 -6.76
CA GLY A 86 -2.06 -25.48 -7.16
C GLY A 86 -1.44 -24.09 -7.07
N SER A 87 -2.15 -23.04 -7.53
CA SER A 87 -1.67 -21.66 -7.46
C SER A 87 -1.54 -21.14 -6.03
N VAL A 88 -2.49 -21.47 -5.14
CA VAL A 88 -2.43 -21.07 -3.72
C VAL A 88 -1.30 -21.80 -2.96
N LEU A 89 -1.05 -23.06 -3.27
CA LEU A 89 0.05 -23.82 -2.64
C LEU A 89 1.43 -23.40 -3.18
N VAL A 90 1.54 -22.96 -4.43
CA VAL A 90 2.80 -22.42 -4.99
C VAL A 90 3.05 -21.00 -4.49
N LEU A 91 2.03 -20.14 -4.39
CA LEU A 91 2.14 -18.78 -3.83
C LEU A 91 2.52 -18.79 -2.34
N GLY A 92 1.89 -19.64 -1.52
CA GLY A 92 2.25 -19.77 -0.10
C GLY A 92 3.66 -20.32 0.12
N ALA A 93 4.15 -21.18 -0.78
CA ALA A 93 5.53 -21.68 -0.71
C ALA A 93 6.56 -20.62 -1.14
N ILE A 94 6.23 -19.73 -2.07
CA ILE A 94 7.11 -18.64 -2.53
C ILE A 94 7.23 -17.54 -1.46
N VAL A 95 6.11 -17.11 -0.87
CA VAL A 95 6.10 -16.14 0.24
C VAL A 95 6.80 -16.72 1.48
N GLY A 96 6.58 -17.99 1.79
CA GLY A 96 7.27 -18.68 2.89
C GLY A 96 8.78 -18.82 2.69
N VAL A 97 9.26 -18.97 1.46
CA VAL A 97 10.70 -19.00 1.14
C VAL A 97 11.31 -17.59 1.15
N LEU A 98 10.56 -16.56 0.77
CA LEU A 98 11.01 -15.16 0.82
C LEU A 98 11.27 -14.70 2.26
N VAL A 99 10.35 -15.00 3.19
CA VAL A 99 10.50 -14.70 4.63
C VAL A 99 11.65 -15.51 5.25
N LEU A 100 11.86 -16.75 4.79
CA LEU A 100 12.96 -17.60 5.27
C LEU A 100 14.34 -17.14 4.75
N ALA A 101 14.42 -16.58 3.54
CA ALA A 101 15.66 -16.07 2.96
C ALA A 101 16.07 -14.72 3.55
N ILE A 102 15.11 -13.82 3.83
CA ILE A 102 15.36 -12.51 4.46
C ILE A 102 15.75 -12.68 5.95
N GLY A 103 15.13 -13.65 6.65
CA GLY A 103 15.51 -14.00 8.03
C GLY A 103 16.93 -14.57 8.18
N LEU A 104 17.51 -15.15 7.12
CA LEU A 104 18.86 -15.74 7.15
C LEU A 104 19.99 -14.74 6.81
N ILE A 105 19.68 -13.57 6.26
CA ILE A 105 20.71 -12.54 5.93
C ILE A 105 20.99 -11.60 7.12
N SER A 106 20.10 -11.58 8.13
CA SER A 106 20.26 -10.77 9.35
C SER A 106 21.35 -11.28 10.32
N ALA A 107 22.12 -12.33 9.98
CA ALA A 107 23.15 -12.90 10.84
C ALA A 107 24.60 -12.66 10.38
N SER A 108 24.88 -11.92 9.30
CA SER A 108 26.25 -11.91 8.75
C SER A 108 26.72 -10.65 8.01
N LEU A 109 26.36 -9.43 8.44
CA LEU A 109 27.12 -8.23 8.06
C LEU A 109 27.40 -7.29 9.26
N GLN A 110 28.17 -7.79 10.22
CA GLN A 110 29.01 -6.95 11.07
C GLN A 110 30.45 -7.40 10.92
N SER A 111 31.20 -6.67 10.10
CA SER A 111 32.63 -6.34 10.26
C SER A 111 33.22 -5.98 8.89
N ASN A 112 33.07 -4.74 8.45
CA ASN A 112 34.11 -4.12 7.64
C ASN A 112 34.50 -2.81 8.31
N THR A 113 35.50 -2.94 9.18
CA THR A 113 36.33 -1.86 9.64
C THR A 113 36.86 -1.08 8.44
N LEU A 114 36.61 0.23 8.40
CA LEU A 114 37.26 1.16 7.49
C LEU A 114 38.76 1.21 7.82
N ALA A 115 39.52 0.26 7.28
CA ALA A 115 40.96 0.33 7.21
C ALA A 115 41.31 1.39 6.17
N GLY A 116 41.77 2.55 6.65
CA GLY A 116 42.32 3.59 5.82
C GLY A 116 43.40 3.05 4.88
N SER A 117 43.32 3.45 3.62
CA SER A 117 44.44 3.36 2.68
C SER A 117 44.67 4.73 2.10
N THR A 118 45.67 5.38 2.68
CA THR A 118 46.38 6.54 2.21
C THR A 118 46.91 6.37 0.77
N THR A 119 46.80 7.47 0.01
CA THR A 119 47.71 7.91 -1.05
C THR A 119 47.47 7.38 -2.48
N GLY A 120 46.65 8.13 -3.23
CA GLY A 120 46.79 8.31 -4.68
C GLY A 120 47.16 9.78 -4.98
N PRO A 121 47.95 10.07 -6.01
CA PRO A 121 48.35 11.45 -6.33
C PRO A 121 47.12 12.27 -6.77
N ALA A 122 46.95 13.42 -6.13
CA ALA A 122 45.96 14.43 -6.51
C ALA A 122 46.19 14.85 -7.97
N THR A 123 45.36 14.33 -8.87
CA THR A 123 45.19 14.93 -10.19
C THR A 123 44.42 16.22 -9.94
N ALA A 124 45.09 17.35 -10.11
CA ALA A 124 44.49 18.67 -9.98
C ALA A 124 43.27 18.75 -10.92
N LEU A 125 42.09 19.03 -10.34
CA LEU A 125 40.93 19.49 -11.10
C LEU A 125 41.35 20.76 -11.87
N PRO A 126 40.94 20.94 -13.14
CA PRO A 126 41.10 22.22 -13.80
C PRO A 126 40.39 23.30 -12.98
N GLU A 127 41.11 24.39 -12.73
CA GLU A 127 40.60 25.61 -12.11
C GLU A 127 39.36 26.07 -12.90
N ILE A 128 38.20 26.11 -12.24
CA ILE A 128 37.00 26.69 -12.81
C ILE A 128 37.29 28.18 -12.98
N SER A 129 37.67 28.55 -14.21
CA SER A 129 37.85 29.92 -14.64
C SER A 129 36.53 30.68 -14.44
N ASP A 130 36.62 31.89 -13.89
CA ASP A 130 35.56 32.89 -13.65
C ASP A 130 34.70 33.19 -14.89
N ALA A 131 33.88 32.23 -15.32
CA ALA A 131 32.75 32.49 -16.18
C ALA A 131 31.68 33.17 -15.31
N PRO A 132 31.13 34.34 -15.73
CA PRO A 132 29.95 34.87 -15.05
C PRO A 132 28.87 33.78 -15.08
N PRO A 133 28.07 33.62 -14.00
CA PRO A 133 26.98 32.66 -14.03
C PRO A 133 26.17 32.95 -15.29
N ALA A 134 26.01 31.94 -16.13
CA ALA A 134 24.92 31.96 -17.10
C ALA A 134 23.69 32.28 -16.27
N GLU A 135 23.01 33.39 -16.59
CA GLU A 135 21.76 33.73 -15.94
C GLU A 135 20.85 32.53 -16.14
N GLY A 136 20.76 31.72 -15.09
CA GLY A 136 19.80 30.65 -15.01
C GLY A 136 18.46 31.32 -15.21
N ASP A 137 17.64 30.71 -16.04
CA ASP A 137 16.23 31.02 -16.05
C ASP A 137 15.72 30.74 -14.62
N GLU A 138 15.65 31.79 -13.80
CA GLU A 138 15.13 31.79 -12.42
C GLU A 138 13.63 31.45 -12.38
N GLY A 139 13.05 30.97 -13.49
CA GLY A 139 11.64 30.63 -13.67
C GLY A 139 11.36 29.15 -13.90
N LEU A 140 12.35 28.24 -13.84
CA LEU A 140 12.09 26.82 -14.14
C LEU A 140 11.54 26.02 -12.95
N PHE A 141 11.65 26.55 -11.73
CA PHE A 141 10.95 26.05 -10.56
C PHE A 141 10.33 27.26 -9.90
N ASP A 142 8.99 27.39 -9.95
CA ASP A 142 8.32 28.35 -9.10
C ASP A 142 8.76 28.01 -7.67
N GLY A 143 9.34 28.97 -6.95
CA GLY A 143 9.93 28.72 -5.62
C GLY A 143 8.93 28.12 -4.62
N ASP A 144 7.65 28.10 -4.99
CA ASP A 144 6.51 27.48 -4.31
C ASP A 144 6.64 25.96 -4.16
N VAL A 145 7.07 25.21 -5.18
CA VAL A 145 7.05 23.73 -5.16
C VAL A 145 7.97 23.14 -4.10
N LEU A 146 9.19 23.69 -3.96
CA LEU A 146 10.13 23.21 -2.95
C LEU A 146 9.72 23.64 -1.54
N VAL A 147 9.04 24.77 -1.42
CA VAL A 147 8.46 25.23 -0.13
C VAL A 147 7.32 24.30 0.28
N GLU A 148 6.39 24.02 -0.63
CA GLU A 148 5.29 23.08 -0.39
C GLU A 148 5.82 21.69 0.01
N ARG A 149 6.85 21.19 -0.67
CA ARG A 149 7.49 19.93 -0.29
C ARG A 149 8.03 19.97 1.13
N ASP A 150 8.77 21.01 1.48
CA ASP A 150 9.36 21.12 2.82
C ASP A 150 8.25 21.24 3.89
N GLU A 151 7.16 21.95 3.60
CA GLU A 151 5.97 22.00 4.46
C GLU A 151 5.30 20.64 4.61
N PHE A 152 5.15 19.89 3.52
CA PHE A 152 4.62 18.53 3.52
C PHE A 152 5.47 17.60 4.40
N LEU A 153 6.79 17.58 4.21
CA LEU A 153 7.71 16.74 4.99
C LEU A 153 7.67 17.07 6.48
N LEU A 154 7.60 18.36 6.83
CA LEU A 154 7.42 18.79 8.22
C LEU A 154 6.09 18.32 8.81
N ALA A 155 5.01 18.36 8.02
CA ALA A 155 3.69 17.92 8.46
C ALA A 155 3.60 16.41 8.71
N GLN A 156 4.45 15.59 8.07
CA GLN A 156 4.47 14.14 8.29
C GLN A 156 5.08 13.72 9.63
N LEU A 157 5.80 14.61 10.32
CA LEU A 157 6.38 14.39 11.66
C LEU A 157 7.30 13.15 11.78
N GLN A 158 7.82 12.63 10.67
CA GLN A 158 8.63 11.42 10.66
C GLN A 158 10.05 11.66 11.21
N PRO A 159 10.68 10.62 11.79
CA PRO A 159 12.05 10.73 12.29
C PRO A 159 13.05 10.89 11.14
N THR A 160 14.04 11.77 11.34
CA THR A 160 15.13 12.02 10.37
C THR A 160 16.46 11.40 10.79
N ASP A 161 16.49 10.63 11.87
CA ASP A 161 17.68 10.03 12.45
C ASP A 161 17.96 8.60 11.96
N GLY A 162 17.17 8.12 10.98
CA GLY A 162 17.23 6.77 10.44
C GLY A 162 16.51 5.73 11.28
N SER A 163 15.78 6.13 12.33
CA SER A 163 14.86 5.24 13.02
C SER A 163 13.77 4.73 12.07
N PRO A 164 13.25 3.50 12.28
CA PRO A 164 12.10 3.01 11.53
C PRO A 164 10.93 3.99 11.57
N LEU A 165 10.21 4.09 10.44
CA LEU A 165 9.05 4.96 10.34
C LEU A 165 7.85 4.28 11.00
N THR A 166 7.04 5.09 11.70
CA THR A 166 5.76 4.66 12.26
C THR A 166 4.73 5.75 12.01
N ALA A 167 3.45 5.41 12.06
CA ALA A 167 2.39 6.43 11.95
C ALA A 167 2.53 7.51 13.03
N GLN A 168 2.57 8.78 12.60
CA GLN A 168 2.69 9.97 13.46
C GLN A 168 1.42 10.83 13.42
N THR A 169 0.65 10.73 12.34
CA THR A 169 -0.61 11.48 12.14
C THR A 169 -1.81 10.54 12.13
N PRO A 170 -3.03 11.03 12.40
CA PRO A 170 -4.25 10.24 12.25
C PRO A 170 -4.43 9.65 10.84
N GLU A 171 -4.05 10.40 9.81
CA GLU A 171 -4.14 9.97 8.41
C GLU A 171 -3.17 8.83 8.12
N GLN A 172 -1.94 8.91 8.62
CA GLN A 172 -0.96 7.82 8.53
C GLN A 172 -1.45 6.59 9.30
N GLN A 173 -2.02 6.75 10.49
CA GLN A 173 -2.55 5.61 11.26
C GLN A 173 -3.69 4.92 10.52
N ALA A 174 -4.61 5.70 9.94
CA ALA A 174 -5.72 5.18 9.17
C ALA A 174 -5.25 4.39 7.93
N PHE A 175 -4.21 4.88 7.25
CA PHE A 175 -3.56 4.14 6.18
C PHE A 175 -2.96 2.82 6.69
N ILE A 176 -2.21 2.83 7.78
CA ILE A 176 -1.59 1.62 8.34
C ILE A 176 -2.63 0.60 8.81
N ASP A 177 -3.73 1.05 9.40
CA ASP A 177 -4.83 0.17 9.82
C ASP A 177 -5.44 -0.56 8.62
N GLU A 178 -5.69 0.14 7.50
CA GLU A 178 -6.22 -0.47 6.28
C GLU A 178 -5.18 -1.38 5.59
N ALA A 179 -3.94 -0.91 5.47
CA ALA A 179 -2.86 -1.67 4.83
C ALA A 179 -2.58 -2.97 5.57
N SER A 180 -2.51 -2.93 6.90
CA SER A 180 -2.30 -4.12 7.74
C SER A 180 -3.47 -5.10 7.63
N ALA A 181 -4.72 -4.61 7.70
CA ALA A 181 -5.90 -5.43 7.51
C ALA A 181 -5.92 -6.12 6.14
N SER A 182 -5.54 -5.41 5.07
CA SER A 182 -5.44 -5.96 3.72
C SER A 182 -4.36 -7.06 3.63
N VAL A 183 -3.17 -6.83 4.19
CA VAL A 183 -2.08 -7.82 4.22
C VAL A 183 -2.54 -9.09 4.93
N GLU A 184 -3.14 -8.96 6.11
CA GLU A 184 -3.62 -10.09 6.92
C GLU A 184 -4.78 -10.85 6.24
N ALA A 185 -5.71 -10.13 5.61
CA ALA A 185 -6.81 -10.73 4.86
C ALA A 185 -6.32 -11.59 3.68
N ASN A 186 -5.16 -11.25 3.11
CA ASN A 186 -4.51 -12.00 2.05
C ASN A 186 -3.55 -13.09 2.58
N GLY A 187 -3.56 -13.36 3.89
CA GLY A 187 -2.74 -14.39 4.54
C GLY A 187 -1.29 -14.00 4.75
N GLY A 188 -0.95 -12.71 4.58
CA GLY A 188 0.33 -12.15 4.97
C GLY A 188 0.41 -11.87 6.46
N GLU A 189 1.60 -11.51 6.93
CA GLU A 189 1.86 -11.07 8.29
C GLU A 189 2.29 -9.60 8.25
N TRP A 190 1.61 -8.74 9.01
CA TRP A 190 2.03 -7.35 9.16
C TRP A 190 3.24 -7.25 10.08
N SER A 191 4.27 -6.52 9.68
CA SER A 191 5.49 -6.33 10.46
C SER A 191 5.83 -4.84 10.60
N PRO A 192 6.60 -4.43 11.63
CA PRO A 192 7.07 -3.05 11.76
C PRO A 192 7.92 -2.58 10.55
N GLU A 193 8.59 -3.52 9.90
CA GLU A 193 9.37 -3.27 8.69
C GLU A 193 8.45 -2.96 7.49
N LEU A 194 7.35 -3.72 7.33
CA LEU A 194 6.33 -3.42 6.32
C LEU A 194 5.64 -2.09 6.56
N GLU A 195 5.40 -1.72 7.82
CA GLU A 195 4.90 -0.37 8.16
C GLU A 195 5.87 0.71 7.70
N THR A 196 7.16 0.54 8.00
CA THR A 196 8.21 1.48 7.60
C THR A 196 8.23 1.67 6.07
N TYR A 197 8.21 0.58 5.31
CA TYR A 197 8.23 0.65 3.85
C TYR A 197 6.93 1.24 3.28
N SER A 198 5.78 0.89 3.84
CA SER A 198 4.49 1.42 3.40
C SER A 198 4.42 2.94 3.56
N LEU A 199 4.88 3.46 4.71
CA LEU A 199 4.97 4.90 4.95
C LEU A 199 5.98 5.56 4.01
N ALA A 200 7.18 5.00 3.88
CA ALA A 200 8.22 5.55 3.02
C ALA A 200 7.77 5.67 1.57
N LEU A 201 7.21 4.59 1.00
CA LEU A 201 6.72 4.54 -0.38
C LEU A 201 5.60 5.57 -0.61
N THR A 202 4.68 5.69 0.34
CA THR A 202 3.57 6.64 0.24
C THR A 202 4.07 8.09 0.27
N MET A 203 4.97 8.41 1.19
CA MET A 203 5.52 9.77 1.28
C MET A 203 6.38 10.12 0.06
N ASP A 204 7.12 9.17 -0.51
CA ASP A 204 7.87 9.32 -1.76
C ASP A 204 6.93 9.62 -2.95
N ALA A 205 5.78 8.93 -3.02
CA ALA A 205 4.74 9.21 -4.02
C ALA A 205 4.09 10.59 -3.84
N CYS A 206 3.79 10.99 -2.60
CA CYS A 206 3.25 12.33 -2.31
C CYS A 206 4.26 13.45 -2.60
N GLU A 207 5.54 13.26 -2.26
CA GLU A 207 6.61 14.18 -2.64
C GLU A 207 6.72 14.28 -4.17
N THR A 208 6.59 13.16 -4.87
CA THR A 208 6.57 13.13 -6.34
C THR A 208 5.42 13.96 -6.91
N SER A 209 4.22 13.90 -6.34
CA SER A 209 3.11 14.79 -6.74
C SER A 209 3.49 16.25 -6.64
N ILE A 210 4.00 16.67 -5.48
CA ILE A 210 4.39 18.07 -5.23
C ILE A 210 5.46 18.51 -6.23
N LEU A 211 6.52 17.70 -6.41
CA LEU A 211 7.62 18.02 -7.31
C LEU A 211 7.22 18.11 -8.80
N ASN A 212 6.08 17.51 -9.17
CA ASN A 212 5.49 17.62 -10.50
C ASN A 212 4.31 18.62 -10.55
N GLY A 213 4.17 19.49 -9.53
CA GLY A 213 3.11 20.50 -9.48
C GLY A 213 1.70 19.90 -9.45
N HIS A 214 1.54 18.74 -8.82
CA HIS A 214 0.30 17.96 -8.75
C HIS A 214 -0.23 17.50 -10.12
N ASP A 215 0.64 17.40 -11.14
CA ASP A 215 0.32 16.82 -12.45
C ASP A 215 0.93 15.41 -12.55
N ILE A 216 0.06 14.40 -12.38
CA ILE A 216 0.46 12.99 -12.35
C ILE A 216 -0.18 12.26 -13.54
N ASP A 217 0.66 11.78 -14.44
CA ASP A 217 0.26 10.92 -15.56
C ASP A 217 1.05 9.59 -15.55
N GLU A 218 0.80 8.75 -16.55
CA GLU A 218 1.49 7.46 -16.73
C GLU A 218 3.02 7.62 -16.78
N GLN A 219 3.51 8.67 -17.45
CA GLN A 219 4.93 8.90 -17.60
C GLN A 219 5.56 9.33 -16.28
N THR A 220 4.89 10.17 -15.50
CA THR A 220 5.35 10.56 -14.15
C THR A 220 5.43 9.35 -13.24
N VAL A 221 4.43 8.47 -13.23
CA VAL A 221 4.44 7.24 -12.42
C VAL A 221 5.58 6.30 -12.85
N LEU A 222 5.75 6.05 -14.16
CA LEU A 222 6.84 5.20 -14.66
C LEU A 222 8.22 5.79 -14.33
N ALA A 223 8.38 7.11 -14.46
CA ALA A 223 9.61 7.80 -14.11
C ALA A 223 9.89 7.69 -12.60
N HIS A 224 8.88 7.87 -11.75
CA HIS A 224 8.99 7.69 -10.31
C HIS A 224 9.44 6.27 -9.95
N VAL A 225 8.72 5.25 -10.43
CA VAL A 225 9.02 3.84 -10.13
C VAL A 225 10.42 3.45 -10.60
N SER A 226 10.82 3.85 -11.80
CA SER A 226 12.12 3.49 -12.39
C SER A 226 13.32 4.24 -11.78
N SER A 227 13.09 5.40 -11.15
CA SER A 227 14.15 6.22 -10.56
C SER A 227 14.18 6.24 -9.04
N SER A 228 13.15 5.69 -8.37
CA SER A 228 13.05 5.66 -6.91
C SER A 228 14.11 4.73 -6.31
N PRO A 229 15.06 5.25 -5.51
CA PRO A 229 16.02 4.42 -4.80
C PRO A 229 15.36 3.49 -3.78
N LEU A 230 14.17 3.84 -3.29
CA LEU A 230 13.41 3.03 -2.36
C LEU A 230 12.82 1.80 -3.07
N VAL A 231 12.24 2.00 -4.25
CA VAL A 231 11.75 0.90 -5.09
C VAL A 231 12.92 -0.01 -5.51
N ASP A 232 14.03 0.57 -5.98
CA ASP A 232 15.24 -0.20 -6.34
C ASP A 232 15.72 -1.06 -5.15
N ALA A 233 15.83 -0.46 -3.96
CA ALA A 233 16.25 -1.15 -2.75
C ALA A 233 15.36 -2.35 -2.38
N LEU A 234 14.03 -2.23 -2.58
CA LEU A 234 13.06 -3.29 -2.30
C LEU A 234 13.07 -4.39 -3.37
N LEU A 235 13.54 -4.09 -4.58
CA LEU A 235 13.64 -5.04 -5.69
C LEU A 235 15.02 -5.72 -5.79
N VAL A 236 16.02 -5.27 -5.02
CA VAL A 236 17.36 -5.89 -5.02
C VAL A 236 17.27 -7.39 -4.70
N GLY A 237 17.77 -8.22 -5.62
CA GLY A 237 17.83 -9.68 -5.45
C GLY A 237 16.53 -10.42 -5.78
N VAL A 238 15.49 -9.71 -6.21
CA VAL A 238 14.24 -10.31 -6.69
C VAL A 238 14.49 -10.93 -8.08
N PRO A 239 14.07 -12.18 -8.34
CA PRO A 239 14.16 -12.78 -9.67
C PRO A 239 13.38 -11.97 -10.70
N ALA A 240 13.89 -11.88 -11.94
CA ALA A 240 13.32 -11.03 -12.97
C ALA A 240 11.82 -11.28 -13.22
N GLU A 241 11.38 -12.54 -13.15
CA GLU A 241 9.98 -12.94 -13.32
C GLU A 241 9.05 -12.51 -12.17
N GLN A 242 9.61 -12.02 -11.06
CA GLN A 242 8.87 -11.53 -9.89
C GLN A 242 8.97 -10.02 -9.72
N VAL A 243 9.77 -9.33 -10.53
CA VAL A 243 9.93 -7.87 -10.46
C VAL A 243 8.60 -7.18 -10.71
N ASP A 244 7.98 -7.37 -11.88
CA ASP A 244 6.72 -6.68 -12.22
C ASP A 244 5.57 -6.97 -11.24
N PRO A 245 5.31 -8.23 -10.83
CA PRO A 245 4.31 -8.51 -9.80
C PRO A 245 4.59 -7.84 -8.46
N LEU A 246 5.86 -7.76 -8.06
CA LEU A 246 6.23 -7.11 -6.81
C LEU A 246 6.11 -5.58 -6.93
N THR A 247 6.60 -4.98 -8.01
CA THR A 247 6.42 -3.55 -8.31
C THR A 247 4.95 -3.17 -8.27
N THR A 248 4.07 -3.99 -8.87
CA THR A 248 2.62 -3.79 -8.82
C THR A 248 2.10 -3.72 -7.39
N ASN A 249 2.56 -4.60 -6.50
CA ASN A 249 2.16 -4.58 -5.09
C ASN A 249 2.71 -3.35 -4.35
N LEU A 250 3.97 -2.97 -4.59
CA LEU A 250 4.58 -1.78 -3.98
C LEU A 250 3.82 -0.50 -4.38
N VAL A 251 3.53 -0.36 -5.67
CA VAL A 251 2.78 0.79 -6.18
C VAL A 251 1.34 0.77 -5.68
N SER A 252 0.69 -0.40 -5.59
CA SER A 252 -0.66 -0.51 -5.03
C SER A 252 -0.73 -0.04 -3.57
N ILE A 253 0.27 -0.39 -2.74
CA ILE A 253 0.37 0.10 -1.36
C ILE A 253 0.59 1.62 -1.34
N SER A 254 1.43 2.13 -2.24
CA SER A 254 1.72 3.57 -2.36
C SER A 254 0.45 4.35 -2.71
N VAL A 255 -0.31 3.89 -3.72
CA VAL A 255 -1.58 4.49 -4.15
C VAL A 255 -2.64 4.43 -3.05
N LEU A 256 -2.70 3.31 -2.30
CA LEU A 256 -3.55 3.24 -1.11
C LEU A 256 -3.18 4.35 -0.12
N GLY A 257 -1.90 4.49 0.22
CA GLY A 257 -1.45 5.52 1.14
C GLY A 257 -1.67 6.96 0.64
N VAL A 258 -1.51 7.22 -0.66
CA VAL A 258 -1.79 8.52 -1.30
C VAL A 258 -3.24 8.95 -1.01
N SER A 259 -4.19 8.01 -1.00
CA SER A 259 -5.60 8.30 -0.68
C SER A 259 -5.85 8.82 0.75
N TYR A 260 -4.88 8.65 1.65
CA TYR A 260 -4.93 9.16 3.03
C TYR A 260 -4.01 10.36 3.24
N ILE A 261 -2.78 10.31 2.73
CA ILE A 261 -1.73 11.29 3.07
C ILE A 261 -1.73 12.51 2.13
N CYS A 262 -1.94 12.31 0.83
CA CYS A 262 -2.04 13.38 -0.18
C CYS A 262 -3.26 13.16 -1.09
N PRO A 263 -4.48 13.21 -0.52
CA PRO A 263 -5.69 12.71 -1.20
C PRO A 263 -6.09 13.51 -2.45
N ALA A 264 -5.59 14.74 -2.62
CA ALA A 264 -5.84 15.54 -3.82
C ALA A 264 -5.24 14.90 -5.09
N ASP A 265 -4.20 14.08 -4.95
CA ASP A 265 -3.48 13.45 -6.07
C ASP A 265 -3.95 12.02 -6.34
N TYR A 266 -4.81 11.46 -5.49
CA TYR A 266 -5.21 10.06 -5.53
C TYR A 266 -5.80 9.64 -6.88
N ASP A 267 -6.76 10.41 -7.40
CA ASP A 267 -7.45 10.04 -8.65
C ASP A 267 -6.47 9.95 -9.83
N GLN A 268 -5.43 10.80 -9.85
CA GLN A 268 -4.41 10.80 -10.90
C GLN A 268 -3.49 9.58 -10.78
N TRP A 269 -2.98 9.31 -9.57
CA TRP A 269 -2.19 8.11 -9.28
C TRP A 269 -2.95 6.81 -9.57
N ALA A 270 -4.20 6.71 -9.14
CA ALA A 270 -5.06 5.55 -9.39
C ALA A 270 -5.33 5.35 -10.89
N THR A 271 -5.58 6.44 -11.63
CA THR A 271 -5.83 6.38 -13.08
C THR A 271 -4.58 5.97 -13.86
N ALA A 272 -3.44 6.59 -13.56
CA ALA A 272 -2.16 6.30 -14.22
C ALA A 272 -1.74 4.84 -13.99
N THR A 273 -1.78 4.38 -12.73
CA THR A 273 -1.40 3.00 -12.38
C THR A 273 -2.36 1.95 -12.96
N ALA A 274 -3.66 2.23 -13.02
CA ALA A 274 -4.62 1.35 -13.69
C ALA A 274 -4.38 1.24 -15.20
N THR A 275 -3.84 2.29 -15.83
CA THR A 275 -3.53 2.29 -17.26
C THR A 275 -2.23 1.55 -17.56
N ILE A 276 -1.22 1.74 -16.71
CA ILE A 276 0.05 1.00 -16.76
C ILE A 276 -0.17 -0.51 -16.59
N GLY A 277 -1.02 -0.89 -15.63
CA GLY A 277 -1.31 -2.30 -15.35
C GLY A 277 -0.11 -3.01 -14.73
N ASP A 278 0.43 -4.01 -15.44
CA ASP A 278 1.60 -4.80 -15.03
C ASP A 278 2.86 -4.55 -15.88
N ASP A 279 2.83 -3.56 -16.77
CA ASP A 279 3.95 -3.22 -17.66
C ASP A 279 4.78 -2.04 -17.11
N TRP A 280 5.78 -2.35 -16.29
CA TRP A 280 6.63 -1.34 -15.63
C TRP A 280 7.88 -0.94 -16.44
N ASN A 281 7.92 -1.22 -17.75
CA ASN A 281 9.09 -1.05 -18.63
C ASN A 281 8.90 -0.04 -19.78
#